data_AF-A0AAE5CPT5-F1
#
_entry.id   AF-A0AAE5CPT5-F1
#
_cell.length_a   1.000
_cell.length_b   1.000
_cell.length_c   1.000
_cell.angle_alpha   90.00
_cell.angle_beta   90.00
_cell.angle_gamma   90.00
#
_symmetry.space_group_name_H-M   'P 1'
#
loop_
_entity.id
_entity.type
_entity.pdbx_description
1 polymer ?
#
loop_
_entity_poly.entity_id
_entity_poly.type
_entity_poly.pdbx_seq_one_letter_code
_entity_poly.pdbx_strand_id
1 'polypeptide(L)'
;KDPSILDEVTLERRGPQYDSLVNEKYEARDNRIVVLDTKTGSERSSFDIPNTQFPDELIAAGMITGDGPEGKRLLSALEYREDAISKIIYYDLEDGSIKHSVDLRGILPDKRVEDVHHYREGLVALSDDGSVSVLTLEGRVLWTKRGLSISGVVCSTAEGLLMVEYFPSWEVRTSSVAVFDTKGDVILHVGGLRRVALAGASPRAFALSSSGRTGEDALYVFDLSGGTAKVSRALLPEVELYRVSPSGTYVLAQHSSPEGGVKVATYKLEDR
;
A
#
# COMPACT_ATOMS: atom_id res chain seq x y z
N LYS A 1 -0.22 25.43 -5.13
CA LYS A 1 0.63 26.53 -4.61
C LYS A 1 1.84 25.87 -4.01
N ASP A 2 3.00 26.51 -4.03
CA ASP A 2 4.16 25.92 -3.35
C ASP A 2 3.84 25.85 -1.85
N PRO A 3 4.12 24.70 -1.21
CA PRO A 3 3.75 24.51 0.18
C PRO A 3 4.57 25.44 1.08
N SER A 4 3.95 25.92 2.16
CA SER A 4 4.64 26.75 3.15
C SER A 4 5.44 25.90 4.12
N ILE A 5 6.66 26.34 4.42
CA ILE A 5 7.49 25.76 5.48
C ILE A 5 6.92 26.20 6.82
N LEU A 6 6.65 25.24 7.70
CA LEU A 6 6.14 25.48 9.04
C LEU A 6 7.25 25.52 10.10
N ASP A 7 8.26 24.65 9.98
CA ASP A 7 9.32 24.48 10.98
C ASP A 7 10.56 23.80 10.37
N GLU A 8 11.74 24.04 10.95
CA GLU A 8 13.05 23.49 10.54
C GLU A 8 13.92 23.14 11.76
N VAL A 9 14.42 21.90 11.85
CA VAL A 9 15.21 21.40 12.99
C VAL A 9 16.36 20.48 12.55
N THR A 10 17.46 20.48 13.30
CA THR A 10 18.60 19.54 13.18
C THR A 10 18.53 18.48 14.29
N LEU A 11 18.63 17.19 13.94
CA LEU A 11 18.40 16.07 14.87
C LEU A 11 19.62 15.14 15.05
N GLU A 12 19.75 14.56 16.26
CA GLU A 12 20.65 13.42 16.57
C GLU A 12 19.87 12.09 16.65
N ARG A 13 20.49 11.00 16.16
CA ARG A 13 19.84 9.69 15.94
C ARG A 13 19.82 8.81 17.21
N ARG A 14 18.64 8.49 17.73
CA ARG A 14 18.28 7.17 18.32
C ARG A 14 16.77 7.06 18.53
N GLY A 15 16.17 5.99 18.01
CA GLY A 15 14.74 5.68 18.18
C GLY A 15 14.51 4.58 19.22
N PRO A 16 13.31 4.49 19.82
CA PRO A 16 12.95 3.44 20.76
C PRO A 16 12.66 2.09 20.06
N GLN A 17 12.88 0.98 20.78
CA GLN A 17 12.54 -0.40 20.34
C GLN A 17 11.17 -0.79 20.92
N TYR A 18 10.21 -1.12 20.07
CA TYR A 18 8.81 -1.39 20.47
C TYR A 18 8.49 -2.88 20.63
N ASP A 19 9.28 -3.78 20.04
CA ASP A 19 8.97 -5.22 19.95
C ASP A 19 8.90 -5.91 21.32
N SER A 20 9.69 -5.44 22.29
CA SER A 20 9.70 -6.01 23.64
C SER A 20 8.40 -5.77 24.43
N LEU A 21 7.71 -4.66 24.16
CA LEU A 21 6.48 -4.28 24.87
C LEU A 21 5.26 -5.09 24.42
N VAL A 22 5.25 -5.57 23.16
CA VAL A 22 4.15 -6.37 22.62
C VAL A 22 4.19 -7.79 23.18
N ASN A 23 5.39 -8.41 23.20
CA ASN A 23 5.58 -9.79 23.66
C ASN A 23 5.26 -9.98 25.15
N GLU A 24 5.47 -8.96 25.98
CA GLU A 24 5.17 -9.01 27.41
C GLU A 24 3.66 -8.97 27.69
N LYS A 25 2.88 -8.27 26.85
CA LYS A 25 1.45 -8.03 27.08
C LYS A 25 0.53 -9.08 26.46
N TYR A 26 0.89 -9.59 25.29
CA TYR A 26 0.08 -10.56 24.56
C TYR A 26 0.93 -11.82 24.42
N GLU A 27 0.63 -12.87 25.19
CA GLU A 27 1.35 -14.16 25.15
C GLU A 27 1.48 -14.66 23.69
N ALA A 28 2.59 -14.35 23.04
CA ALA A 28 2.80 -14.68 21.64
C ALA A 28 2.86 -16.20 21.48
N ARG A 29 1.93 -16.74 20.70
CA ARG A 29 1.93 -18.13 20.26
C ARG A 29 1.93 -18.13 18.74
N ASP A 30 2.75 -18.98 18.15
CA ASP A 30 2.99 -19.00 16.71
C ASP A 30 1.70 -19.13 15.88
N ASN A 31 0.68 -19.80 16.42
CA ASN A 31 -0.58 -20.09 15.72
C ASN A 31 -1.80 -19.28 16.20
N ARG A 32 -1.60 -18.27 17.07
CA ARG A 32 -2.69 -17.46 17.63
C ARG A 32 -2.75 -16.10 16.96
N ILE A 33 -3.95 -15.71 16.53
CA ILE A 33 -4.23 -14.36 16.08
C ILE A 33 -4.98 -13.60 17.17
N VAL A 34 -4.55 -12.37 17.41
CA VAL A 34 -5.18 -11.45 18.37
C VAL A 34 -5.59 -10.19 17.63
N VAL A 35 -6.87 -9.85 17.70
CA VAL A 35 -7.43 -8.63 17.10
C VAL A 35 -7.56 -7.59 18.21
N LEU A 36 -6.88 -6.45 18.04
CA LEU A 36 -6.86 -5.38 19.04
C LEU A 36 -7.72 -4.19 18.59
N ASP A 37 -8.39 -3.56 19.56
CA ASP A 37 -8.91 -2.21 19.39
C ASP A 37 -7.76 -1.21 19.37
N THR A 38 -7.60 -0.46 18.27
CA THR A 38 -6.47 0.46 18.11
C THR A 38 -6.52 1.68 19.01
N LYS A 39 -7.69 2.03 19.58
CA LYS A 39 -7.83 3.18 20.48
C LYS A 39 -7.48 2.80 21.91
N THR A 40 -7.94 1.64 22.38
CA THR A 40 -7.78 1.20 23.76
C THR A 40 -6.63 0.21 23.94
N GLY A 41 -6.18 -0.43 22.87
CA GLY A 41 -5.24 -1.55 22.92
C GLY A 41 -5.83 -2.80 23.59
N SER A 42 -7.15 -2.87 23.78
CA SER A 42 -7.82 -4.05 24.34
C SER A 42 -8.03 -5.11 23.28
N GLU A 43 -7.95 -6.37 23.67
CA GLU A 43 -8.35 -7.49 22.81
C GLU A 43 -9.85 -7.41 22.48
N ARG A 44 -10.18 -7.47 21.19
CA ARG A 44 -11.55 -7.59 20.68
C ARG A 44 -11.94 -9.06 20.47
N SER A 45 -11.01 -9.83 19.92
CA SER A 45 -11.14 -11.26 19.70
C SER A 45 -9.75 -11.90 19.64
N SER A 46 -9.70 -13.20 19.89
CA SER A 46 -8.54 -14.02 19.58
C SER A 46 -8.97 -15.44 19.27
N PHE A 47 -8.21 -16.08 18.39
CA PHE A 47 -8.47 -17.44 17.95
C PHE A 47 -7.18 -18.12 17.55
N ASP A 48 -7.15 -19.44 17.70
CA ASP A 48 -6.03 -20.27 17.28
C ASP A 48 -6.35 -20.85 15.89
N ILE A 49 -5.42 -20.69 14.94
CA ILE A 49 -5.50 -21.41 13.67
C ILE A 49 -4.84 -22.78 13.88
N PRO A 50 -5.48 -23.89 13.46
CA PRO A 50 -4.84 -25.20 13.49
C PRO A 50 -3.51 -25.17 12.72
N ASN A 51 -2.44 -25.76 13.23
CA ASN A 51 -1.13 -25.75 12.55
C ASN A 51 -1.18 -26.29 11.11
N THR A 52 -2.11 -27.20 10.81
CA THR A 52 -2.35 -27.74 9.45
C THR A 52 -2.98 -26.75 8.49
N GLN A 53 -3.49 -25.63 9.01
CA GLN A 53 -4.13 -24.54 8.29
C GLN A 53 -3.39 -23.22 8.56
N PHE A 54 -2.24 -23.27 9.24
CA PHE A 54 -1.48 -22.09 9.54
C PHE A 54 -0.87 -21.57 8.24
N PRO A 55 -1.20 -20.34 7.83
CA PRO A 55 -0.73 -19.81 6.57
C PRO A 55 0.75 -19.45 6.65
N ASP A 56 1.41 -19.44 5.50
CA ASP A 56 2.80 -19.01 5.41
C ASP A 56 2.92 -17.50 5.68
N GLU A 57 1.90 -16.73 5.30
CA GLU A 57 1.85 -15.27 5.48
C GLU A 57 0.43 -14.76 5.74
N LEU A 58 0.32 -13.75 6.60
CA LEU A 58 -0.91 -12.99 6.85
C LEU A 58 -0.85 -11.65 6.11
N ILE A 59 -1.84 -11.36 5.29
CA ILE A 59 -2.02 -10.03 4.70
C ILE A 59 -3.10 -9.26 5.47
N ALA A 60 -2.93 -7.94 5.56
CA ALA A 60 -3.79 -7.07 6.36
C ALA A 60 -5.28 -7.28 6.03
N ALA A 61 -6.13 -7.29 7.05
CA ALA A 61 -7.56 -7.54 6.90
C ALA A 61 -8.20 -6.53 5.93
N GLY A 62 -8.81 -7.03 4.85
CA GLY A 62 -9.62 -6.22 3.95
C GLY A 62 -11.03 -6.00 4.51
N MET A 63 -11.61 -4.83 4.23
CA MET A 63 -13.06 -4.66 4.36
C MET A 63 -13.75 -5.18 3.11
N ILE A 64 -14.64 -6.15 3.26
CA ILE A 64 -15.61 -6.49 2.21
C ILE A 64 -16.81 -5.58 2.46
N THR A 65 -17.05 -4.64 1.54
CA THR A 65 -18.25 -3.79 1.57
C THR A 65 -19.45 -4.62 1.12
N GLY A 66 -20.13 -5.29 2.05
CA GLY A 66 -21.53 -5.64 1.86
C GLY A 66 -22.39 -4.45 2.29
N ASP A 67 -23.46 -4.12 1.55
CA ASP A 67 -24.37 -3.00 1.85
C ASP A 67 -24.87 -3.06 3.31
N GLY A 68 -24.19 -2.33 4.19
CA GLY A 68 -24.46 -2.24 5.62
C GLY A 68 -23.32 -1.54 6.37
N PRO A 69 -23.60 -0.90 7.51
CA PRO A 69 -22.58 -0.21 8.33
C PRO A 69 -21.54 -1.16 8.96
N GLU A 70 -21.67 -2.47 8.76
CA GLU A 70 -20.79 -3.53 9.27
C GLU A 70 -20.24 -4.36 8.09
N GLY A 71 -19.36 -3.75 7.28
CA GLY A 71 -18.58 -4.55 6.33
C GLY A 71 -17.85 -5.66 7.06
N LYS A 72 -18.05 -6.93 6.65
CA LYS A 72 -17.33 -8.05 7.24
C LYS A 72 -15.85 -7.89 6.96
N ARG A 73 -15.06 -7.76 8.03
CA ARG A 73 -13.61 -7.75 7.94
C ARG A 73 -13.15 -9.20 7.93
N LEU A 74 -12.45 -9.59 6.87
CA LEU A 74 -11.82 -10.91 6.81
C LEU A 74 -10.32 -10.72 6.95
N LEU A 75 -9.69 -11.61 7.71
CA LEU A 75 -8.25 -11.79 7.62
C LEU A 75 -7.99 -12.69 6.42
N SER A 76 -7.11 -12.25 5.53
CA SER A 76 -6.69 -13.06 4.40
C SER A 76 -5.29 -13.60 4.66
N ALA A 77 -5.08 -14.84 4.27
CA ALA A 77 -3.81 -15.49 4.43
C ALA A 77 -3.39 -16.23 3.17
N LEU A 78 -2.08 -16.31 2.97
CA LEU A 78 -1.46 -16.82 1.76
C LEU A 78 -0.86 -18.19 2.02
N GLU A 79 -1.07 -19.11 1.08
CA GLU A 79 -0.40 -20.40 1.02
C GLU A 79 0.52 -20.41 -0.20
N TYR A 80 1.80 -20.63 0.04
CA TYR A 80 2.82 -20.68 -0.98
C TYR A 80 3.07 -22.11 -1.43
N ARG A 81 3.35 -22.26 -2.73
CA ARG A 81 3.86 -23.50 -3.29
C ARG A 81 4.83 -23.15 -4.39
N GLU A 82 6.03 -23.75 -4.34
CA GLU A 82 7.11 -23.49 -5.31
C GLU A 82 7.42 -21.98 -5.42
N ASP A 83 7.55 -21.31 -4.27
CA ASP A 83 7.86 -19.88 -4.15
C ASP A 83 6.85 -18.96 -4.89
N ALA A 84 5.57 -19.37 -4.92
CA ALA A 84 4.48 -18.64 -5.53
C ALA A 84 3.22 -18.72 -4.67
N ILE A 85 2.45 -17.64 -4.60
CA ILE A 85 1.16 -17.65 -3.91
C ILE A 85 0.22 -18.55 -4.71
N SER A 86 -0.21 -19.63 -4.08
CA SER A 86 -1.05 -20.65 -4.70
C SER A 86 -2.51 -20.54 -4.29
N LYS A 87 -2.76 -20.05 -3.07
CA LYS A 87 -4.10 -19.96 -2.51
C LYS A 87 -4.22 -18.82 -1.52
N ILE A 88 -5.41 -18.26 -1.44
CA ILE A 88 -5.79 -17.26 -0.44
C ILE A 88 -6.92 -17.85 0.41
N ILE A 89 -6.79 -17.75 1.73
CA ILE A 89 -7.79 -18.23 2.70
C ILE A 89 -8.35 -17.04 3.46
N TYR A 90 -9.67 -16.96 3.58
CA TYR A 90 -10.36 -15.90 4.31
C TYR A 90 -10.93 -16.42 5.63
N TYR A 91 -10.51 -15.81 6.73
CA TYR A 91 -10.96 -16.11 8.08
C TYR A 91 -11.91 -15.03 8.60
N ASP A 92 -12.94 -15.44 9.34
CA ASP A 92 -13.71 -14.54 10.19
C ASP A 92 -12.80 -13.97 11.28
N LEU A 93 -12.91 -12.66 11.55
CA LEU A 93 -12.17 -12.05 12.64
C LEU A 93 -12.79 -12.32 14.02
N GLU A 94 -14.05 -12.76 14.11
CA GLU A 94 -14.71 -13.03 15.38
C GLU A 94 -14.27 -14.38 15.97
N ASP A 95 -14.24 -15.42 15.15
CA ASP A 95 -14.05 -16.81 15.59
C ASP A 95 -12.94 -17.57 14.85
N GLY A 96 -12.29 -16.96 13.85
CA GLY A 96 -11.25 -17.62 13.06
C GLY A 96 -11.78 -18.69 12.10
N SER A 97 -13.08 -18.79 11.87
CA SER A 97 -13.64 -19.76 10.93
C SER A 97 -13.30 -19.40 9.48
N ILE A 98 -12.93 -20.41 8.68
CA ILE A 98 -12.71 -20.24 7.24
C ILE A 98 -14.05 -19.96 6.57
N LYS A 99 -14.19 -18.80 5.92
CA LYS A 99 -15.39 -18.46 5.14
C LYS A 99 -15.28 -18.90 3.69
N HIS A 100 -14.12 -18.69 3.10
CA HIS A 100 -13.88 -19.02 1.70
C HIS A 100 -12.38 -19.19 1.44
N SER A 101 -12.04 -19.79 0.30
CA SER A 101 -10.67 -19.84 -0.18
C SER A 101 -10.62 -19.82 -1.70
N VAL A 102 -9.61 -19.16 -2.24
CA VAL A 102 -9.41 -18.95 -3.68
C VAL A 102 -8.14 -19.67 -4.10
N ASP A 103 -8.24 -20.64 -5.01
CA ASP A 103 -7.09 -21.33 -5.62
C ASP A 103 -6.62 -20.54 -6.85
N LEU A 104 -5.53 -19.80 -6.68
CA LEU A 104 -4.98 -18.94 -7.74
C LEU A 104 -4.35 -19.74 -8.87
N ARG A 105 -3.88 -20.98 -8.63
CA ARG A 105 -3.34 -21.83 -9.71
C ARG A 105 -4.45 -22.31 -10.65
N GLY A 106 -5.64 -22.58 -10.12
CA GLY A 106 -6.80 -22.89 -10.95
C GLY A 106 -7.26 -21.71 -11.81
N ILE A 107 -7.14 -20.49 -11.28
CA ILE A 107 -7.65 -19.27 -11.90
C ILE A 107 -6.64 -18.64 -12.87
N LEU A 108 -5.35 -18.66 -12.51
CA LEU A 108 -4.23 -18.10 -13.23
C LEU A 108 -3.18 -19.20 -13.51
N PRO A 109 -3.52 -20.23 -14.30
CA PRO A 109 -2.73 -21.47 -14.41
C PRO A 109 -1.31 -21.31 -14.96
N ASP A 110 -1.08 -20.26 -15.75
CA ASP A 110 0.23 -19.97 -16.34
C ASP A 110 0.93 -18.78 -15.66
N LYS A 111 0.53 -18.44 -14.44
CA LYS A 111 1.07 -17.29 -13.70
C LYS A 111 1.69 -17.72 -12.38
N ARG A 112 2.87 -17.19 -12.10
CA ARG A 112 3.45 -17.22 -10.78
C ARG A 112 3.04 -15.93 -10.06
N VAL A 113 2.05 -16.03 -9.18
CA VAL A 113 1.61 -14.89 -8.38
C VAL A 113 2.63 -14.64 -7.28
N GLU A 114 3.19 -13.44 -7.24
CA GLU A 114 4.21 -13.02 -6.27
C GLU A 114 3.62 -12.19 -5.13
N ASP A 115 2.51 -11.48 -5.38
CA ASP A 115 1.89 -10.62 -4.37
C ASP A 115 0.37 -10.49 -4.60
N VAL A 116 -0.38 -10.24 -3.54
CA VAL A 116 -1.84 -10.09 -3.55
C VAL A 116 -2.29 -8.94 -2.64
N HIS A 117 -3.17 -8.10 -3.17
CA HIS A 117 -3.77 -6.99 -2.44
C HIS A 117 -5.29 -7.06 -2.45
N HIS A 118 -5.94 -6.61 -1.38
CA HIS A 118 -7.37 -6.40 -1.39
C HIS A 118 -7.75 -5.23 -2.32
N TYR A 119 -8.81 -5.42 -3.12
CA TYR A 119 -9.35 -4.42 -4.02
C TYR A 119 -10.87 -4.49 -4.03
N ARG A 120 -11.53 -3.53 -3.37
CA ARG A 120 -12.98 -3.56 -3.11
C ARG A 120 -13.39 -4.91 -2.50
N GLU A 121 -14.45 -5.51 -3.02
CA GLU A 121 -14.93 -6.86 -2.72
C GLU A 121 -14.17 -7.93 -3.52
N GLY A 122 -12.87 -7.74 -3.71
CA GLY A 122 -12.06 -8.57 -4.58
C GLY A 122 -10.59 -8.48 -4.27
N LEU A 123 -9.79 -8.88 -5.25
CA LEU A 123 -8.34 -9.01 -5.13
C LEU A 123 -7.65 -8.42 -6.35
N VAL A 124 -6.42 -7.99 -6.13
CA VAL A 124 -5.42 -7.74 -7.16
C VAL A 124 -4.32 -8.76 -6.96
N ALA A 125 -4.05 -9.58 -7.97
CA ALA A 125 -2.90 -10.47 -8.01
C ALA A 125 -1.81 -9.87 -8.92
N LEU A 126 -0.59 -9.80 -8.39
CA LEU A 126 0.61 -9.37 -9.11
C LEU A 126 1.43 -10.62 -9.44
N SER A 127 1.81 -10.78 -10.70
CA SER A 127 2.58 -11.94 -11.16
C SER A 127 3.99 -11.55 -11.62
N ASP A 128 4.91 -12.52 -11.59
CA ASP A 128 6.32 -12.37 -11.96
C ASP A 128 6.55 -11.86 -13.40
N ASP A 129 5.63 -12.18 -14.32
CA ASP A 129 5.62 -11.70 -15.69
C ASP A 129 5.17 -10.24 -15.83
N GLY A 130 4.94 -9.57 -14.70
CA GLY A 130 4.51 -8.18 -14.66
C GLY A 130 3.03 -7.98 -14.97
N SER A 131 2.22 -9.05 -14.87
CA SER A 131 0.77 -8.92 -15.00
C SER A 131 0.09 -8.53 -13.70
N VAL A 132 -0.95 -7.72 -13.85
CA VAL A 132 -1.87 -7.30 -12.78
C VAL A 132 -3.23 -7.85 -13.14
N SER A 133 -3.78 -8.75 -12.31
CA SER A 133 -5.11 -9.33 -12.51
C SER A 133 -6.03 -8.92 -11.37
N VAL A 134 -7.18 -8.33 -11.71
CA VAL A 134 -8.23 -8.06 -10.72
C VAL A 134 -9.23 -9.19 -10.74
N LEU A 135 -9.55 -9.71 -9.56
CA LEU A 135 -10.43 -10.84 -9.35
C LEU A 135 -11.56 -10.48 -8.38
N THR A 136 -12.70 -11.14 -8.51
CA THR A 136 -13.71 -11.17 -7.43
C THR A 136 -13.21 -12.02 -6.26
N LEU A 137 -13.88 -11.94 -5.11
CA LEU A 137 -13.60 -12.80 -3.95
C LEU A 137 -13.76 -14.30 -4.25
N GLU A 138 -14.57 -14.66 -5.25
CA GLU A 138 -14.76 -16.04 -5.70
C GLU A 138 -13.75 -16.47 -6.77
N GLY A 139 -12.79 -15.60 -7.09
CA GLY A 139 -11.72 -15.91 -8.05
C GLY A 139 -12.10 -15.73 -9.52
N ARG A 140 -13.17 -14.98 -9.84
CA ARG A 140 -13.45 -14.64 -11.24
C ARG A 140 -12.57 -13.46 -11.67
N VAL A 141 -11.78 -13.64 -12.73
CA VAL A 141 -10.99 -12.54 -13.33
C VAL A 141 -11.92 -11.50 -13.95
N LEU A 142 -11.83 -10.26 -13.47
CA LEU A 142 -12.53 -9.10 -14.04
C LEU A 142 -11.75 -8.50 -15.20
N TRP A 143 -10.45 -8.32 -15.03
CA TRP A 143 -9.53 -7.87 -16.08
C TRP A 143 -8.09 -8.24 -15.74
N THR A 144 -7.24 -8.26 -16.77
CA THR A 144 -5.79 -8.45 -16.63
C THR A 144 -5.04 -7.43 -17.48
N LYS A 145 -4.08 -6.72 -16.88
CA LYS A 145 -3.09 -5.89 -17.57
C LYS A 145 -1.76 -6.64 -17.63
N ARG A 146 -1.06 -6.59 -18.75
CA ARG A 146 0.23 -7.28 -18.96
C ARG A 146 1.33 -6.27 -19.30
N GLY A 147 2.58 -6.70 -19.11
CA GLY A 147 3.76 -5.97 -19.58
C GLY A 147 4.15 -4.78 -18.72
N LEU A 148 3.83 -4.81 -17.43
CA LEU A 148 4.26 -3.80 -16.48
C LEU A 148 5.31 -4.42 -15.55
N SER A 149 6.51 -3.89 -15.43
CA SER A 149 7.43 -4.38 -14.38
C SER A 149 6.97 -3.83 -13.03
N ILE A 150 5.95 -4.46 -12.44
CA ILE A 150 5.27 -3.97 -11.25
C ILE A 150 6.24 -3.96 -10.07
N SER A 151 6.31 -2.81 -9.38
CA SER A 151 6.99 -2.69 -8.10
C SER A 151 6.03 -2.96 -6.93
N GLY A 152 4.74 -2.67 -7.11
CA GLY A 152 3.71 -2.94 -6.11
C GLY A 152 2.42 -2.16 -6.34
N VAL A 153 1.39 -2.50 -5.58
CA VAL A 153 0.18 -1.69 -5.45
C VAL A 153 0.45 -0.56 -4.45
N VAL A 154 0.22 0.69 -4.87
CA VAL A 154 0.38 1.86 -3.99
C VAL A 154 -0.85 2.04 -3.11
N CYS A 155 -2.04 1.98 -3.73
CA CYS A 155 -3.32 1.98 -3.03
C CYS A 155 -4.47 1.58 -3.94
N SER A 156 -5.61 1.28 -3.32
CA SER A 156 -6.90 1.11 -3.97
C SER A 156 -7.96 1.96 -3.26
N THR A 157 -9.03 2.31 -3.97
CA THR A 157 -10.17 3.06 -3.40
C THR A 157 -11.45 2.26 -3.44
N ALA A 158 -12.42 2.62 -2.58
CA ALA A 158 -13.73 1.97 -2.55
C ALA A 158 -14.51 2.16 -3.87
N GLU A 159 -14.29 3.30 -4.54
CA GLU A 159 -14.86 3.61 -5.85
C GLU A 159 -14.21 2.80 -6.99
N GLY A 160 -13.13 2.07 -6.71
CA GLY A 160 -12.50 1.15 -7.65
C GLY A 160 -11.37 1.73 -8.47
N LEU A 161 -10.68 2.74 -7.95
CA LEU A 161 -9.40 3.13 -8.52
C LEU A 161 -8.29 2.24 -7.97
N LEU A 162 -7.38 1.79 -8.83
CA LEU A 162 -6.19 1.04 -8.47
C LEU A 162 -4.95 1.81 -8.92
N MET A 163 -4.11 2.21 -7.98
CA MET A 163 -2.84 2.85 -8.27
C MET A 163 -1.71 1.85 -8.10
N VAL A 164 -0.93 1.64 -9.16
CA VAL A 164 0.26 0.78 -9.14
C VAL A 164 1.51 1.58 -9.44
N GLU A 165 2.60 1.19 -8.79
CA GLU A 165 3.95 1.64 -9.13
C GLU A 165 4.64 0.56 -9.96
N TYR A 166 5.33 0.96 -11.01
CA TYR A 166 6.04 0.04 -11.90
C TYR A 166 7.27 0.69 -12.52
N PHE A 167 8.21 -0.14 -12.98
CA PHE A 167 9.35 0.28 -13.76
C PHE A 167 9.04 0.14 -15.26
N PRO A 168 9.24 1.21 -16.07
CA PRO A 168 9.02 1.12 -17.52
C PRO A 168 9.92 0.08 -18.21
N SER A 169 11.10 -0.16 -17.65
CA SER A 169 12.03 -1.22 -18.05
C SER A 169 13.01 -1.50 -16.91
N TRP A 170 13.62 -2.67 -16.92
CA TRP A 170 14.62 -3.11 -15.94
C TRP A 170 15.88 -2.21 -15.87
N GLU A 171 16.14 -1.40 -16.90
CA GLU A 171 17.29 -0.49 -16.96
C GLU A 171 17.05 0.89 -16.31
N VAL A 172 15.80 1.22 -15.97
CA VAL A 172 15.42 2.57 -15.52
C VAL A 172 15.43 2.64 -13.99
N ARG A 173 16.09 3.67 -13.43
CA ARG A 173 16.18 3.90 -11.97
C ARG A 173 15.00 4.68 -11.38
N THR A 174 14.09 5.14 -12.23
CA THR A 174 12.88 5.86 -11.86
C THR A 174 11.65 5.00 -12.14
N SER A 175 10.69 5.09 -11.24
CA SER A 175 9.42 4.41 -11.38
C SER A 175 8.42 5.26 -12.16
N SER A 176 7.29 4.64 -12.49
CA SER A 176 6.10 5.28 -13.00
C SER A 176 4.91 4.82 -12.19
N VAL A 177 3.89 5.66 -12.17
CA VAL A 177 2.61 5.35 -11.57
C VAL A 177 1.56 5.32 -12.66
N ALA A 178 0.70 4.30 -12.62
CA ALA A 178 -0.55 4.26 -13.37
C ALA A 178 -1.73 4.10 -12.41
N VAL A 179 -2.83 4.80 -12.71
CA VAL A 179 -4.13 4.60 -12.06
C VAL A 179 -5.06 3.94 -13.06
N PHE A 180 -5.59 2.79 -12.68
CA PHE A 180 -6.60 2.05 -13.43
C PHE A 180 -7.98 2.30 -12.85
N ASP A 181 -8.97 2.37 -13.73
CA ASP A 181 -10.38 2.30 -13.34
C ASP A 181 -10.87 0.86 -13.18
N THR A 182 -12.17 0.69 -12.91
CA THR A 182 -12.81 -0.62 -12.73
C THR A 182 -12.80 -1.50 -14.00
N LYS A 183 -12.52 -0.93 -15.17
CA LYS A 183 -12.42 -1.65 -16.45
C LYS A 183 -10.98 -2.01 -16.80
N GLY A 184 -10.00 -1.54 -16.01
CA GLY A 184 -8.58 -1.71 -16.30
C GLY A 184 -8.05 -0.67 -17.29
N ASP A 185 -8.80 0.40 -17.55
CA ASP A 185 -8.35 1.51 -18.40
C ASP A 185 -7.44 2.44 -17.58
N VAL A 186 -6.33 2.88 -18.20
CA VAL A 186 -5.41 3.83 -17.57
C VAL A 186 -6.02 5.23 -17.65
N ILE A 187 -6.41 5.79 -16.52
CA ILE A 187 -7.01 7.14 -16.45
C ILE A 187 -6.01 8.21 -16.02
N LEU A 188 -4.89 7.81 -15.42
CA LEU A 188 -3.80 8.70 -15.04
C LEU A 188 -2.47 7.93 -15.14
N HIS A 189 -1.45 8.58 -15.70
CA HIS A 189 -0.10 8.04 -15.77
C HIS A 189 0.93 9.15 -15.57
N VAL A 190 1.89 8.93 -14.68
CA VAL A 190 3.02 9.83 -14.44
C VAL A 190 4.30 9.02 -14.32
N GLY A 191 5.29 9.32 -15.16
CA GLY A 191 6.59 8.66 -15.17
C GLY A 191 7.71 9.52 -14.58
N GLY A 192 8.90 8.92 -14.46
CA GLY A 192 10.09 9.62 -13.96
C GLY A 192 10.04 9.91 -12.46
N LEU A 193 9.33 9.05 -11.72
CA LEU A 193 9.11 9.18 -10.30
C LEU A 193 10.21 8.49 -9.49
N ARG A 194 10.35 8.93 -8.25
CA ARG A 194 11.12 8.25 -7.21
C ARG A 194 10.37 8.38 -5.90
N ARG A 195 10.51 7.36 -5.05
CA ARG A 195 9.97 7.33 -3.69
C ARG A 195 8.46 7.59 -3.67
N VAL A 196 7.67 6.71 -4.28
CA VAL A 196 6.20 6.80 -4.15
C VAL A 196 5.81 6.42 -2.72
N ALA A 197 4.91 7.18 -2.09
CA ALA A 197 4.49 6.94 -0.71
C ALA A 197 3.00 7.27 -0.52
N LEU A 198 2.29 6.40 0.21
CA LEU A 198 0.90 6.59 0.59
C LEU A 198 0.79 7.41 1.89
N ALA A 199 -0.24 8.27 1.98
CA ALA A 199 -0.57 8.99 3.22
C ALA A 199 -1.48 8.17 4.13
N GLY A 200 -0.91 7.24 4.90
CA GLY A 200 -1.70 6.41 5.82
C GLY A 200 -2.82 5.67 5.10
N ALA A 201 -4.06 5.78 5.59
CA ALA A 201 -5.26 5.22 4.96
C ALA A 201 -5.96 6.19 3.99
N SER A 202 -5.37 7.35 3.72
CA SER A 202 -5.92 8.34 2.77
C SER A 202 -5.80 7.83 1.33
N PRO A 203 -6.75 8.14 0.44
CA PRO A 203 -6.63 7.88 -1.00
C PRO A 203 -5.63 8.85 -1.70
N ARG A 204 -4.63 9.35 -0.96
CA ARG A 204 -3.63 10.29 -1.43
C ARG A 204 -2.26 9.66 -1.41
N ALA A 205 -1.58 9.68 -2.56
CA ALA A 205 -0.20 9.24 -2.70
C ALA A 205 0.69 10.39 -3.15
N PHE A 206 1.97 10.24 -2.89
CA PHE A 206 2.99 11.26 -3.10
C PHE A 206 4.14 10.63 -3.86
N ALA A 207 4.81 11.42 -4.70
CA ALA A 207 6.03 10.98 -5.34
C ALA A 207 6.93 12.17 -5.63
N LEU A 208 8.25 11.94 -5.64
CA LEU A 208 9.19 12.93 -6.12
C LEU A 208 9.56 12.64 -7.57
N SER A 209 10.04 13.67 -8.26
CA SER A 209 10.67 13.54 -9.56
C SER A 209 11.65 14.69 -9.75
N SER A 210 12.55 14.57 -10.72
CA SER A 210 13.36 15.71 -11.11
C SER A 210 12.46 16.83 -11.62
N SER A 211 12.67 18.05 -11.11
CA SER A 211 11.97 19.23 -11.62
C SER A 211 12.48 19.69 -13.00
N GLY A 212 13.66 19.20 -13.40
CA GLY A 212 14.46 19.71 -14.51
C GLY A 212 15.34 20.92 -14.14
N ARG A 213 15.29 21.39 -12.89
CA ARG A 213 16.08 22.51 -12.37
C ARG A 213 17.04 22.04 -11.30
N THR A 214 18.26 22.56 -11.34
CA THR A 214 19.30 22.24 -10.35
C THR A 214 18.85 22.65 -8.95
N GLY A 215 18.96 21.73 -7.99
CA GLY A 215 18.61 21.97 -6.59
C GLY A 215 17.11 21.98 -6.30
N GLU A 216 16.25 21.55 -7.24
CA GLU A 216 14.80 21.48 -7.05
C GLU A 216 14.24 20.11 -7.45
N ASP A 217 13.31 19.59 -6.66
CA ASP A 217 12.47 18.46 -7.01
C ASP A 217 11.03 18.90 -7.26
N ALA A 218 10.32 18.09 -8.04
CA ALA A 218 8.88 18.19 -8.18
C ALA A 218 8.21 17.14 -7.30
N LEU A 219 7.43 17.61 -6.32
CA LEU A 219 6.54 16.79 -5.52
C LEU A 219 5.20 16.65 -6.24
N TYR A 220 4.88 15.42 -6.65
CA TYR A 220 3.55 15.05 -7.13
C TYR A 220 2.67 14.63 -5.96
N VAL A 221 1.42 15.07 -6.02
CA VAL A 221 0.34 14.66 -5.11
C VAL A 221 -0.77 14.07 -5.96
N PHE A 222 -0.96 12.78 -5.81
CA PHE A 222 -2.05 12.01 -6.40
C PHE A 222 -3.20 12.02 -5.41
N ASP A 223 -4.38 12.43 -5.86
CA ASP A 223 -5.62 12.41 -5.09
C ASP A 223 -6.63 11.54 -5.83
N LEU A 224 -6.98 10.41 -5.23
CA LEU A 224 -7.92 9.43 -5.77
C LEU A 224 -9.30 9.53 -5.10
N SER A 225 -9.57 10.59 -4.33
CA SER A 225 -10.82 10.75 -3.61
C SER A 225 -12.03 10.94 -4.54
N GLY A 226 -13.19 10.44 -4.09
CA GLY A 226 -14.45 10.60 -4.80
C GLY A 226 -14.50 9.90 -6.16
N GLY A 227 -13.68 8.86 -6.36
CA GLY A 227 -13.62 8.09 -7.60
C GLY A 227 -13.02 8.83 -8.79
N THR A 228 -12.26 9.91 -8.54
CA THR A 228 -11.53 10.64 -9.58
C THR A 228 -10.04 10.57 -9.32
N ALA A 229 -9.23 10.41 -10.38
CA ALA A 229 -7.79 10.49 -10.27
C ALA A 229 -7.31 11.89 -10.67
N LYS A 230 -6.82 12.66 -9.70
CA LYS A 230 -6.22 13.97 -9.93
C LYS A 230 -4.75 13.93 -9.55
N VAL A 231 -3.95 14.70 -10.28
CA VAL A 231 -2.55 14.94 -9.93
C VAL A 231 -2.33 16.45 -9.82
N SER A 232 -1.65 16.84 -8.75
CA SER A 232 -1.10 18.18 -8.60
C SER A 232 0.40 18.09 -8.37
N ARG A 233 1.09 19.21 -8.63
CA ARG A 233 2.54 19.31 -8.54
C ARG A 233 2.91 20.57 -7.77
N ALA A 234 3.93 20.45 -6.92
CA ALA A 234 4.63 21.56 -6.30
C ALA A 234 6.14 21.42 -6.49
N LEU A 235 6.87 22.53 -6.38
CA LEU A 235 8.33 22.51 -6.37
C LEU A 235 8.82 22.56 -4.91
N LEU A 236 9.85 21.77 -4.63
CA LEU A 236 10.56 21.78 -3.36
C LEU A 236 12.07 21.93 -3.62
N PRO A 237 12.83 22.53 -2.69
CA PRO A 237 14.28 22.36 -2.68
C PRO A 237 14.63 20.87 -2.69
N GLU A 238 15.76 20.51 -3.28
CA GLU A 238 16.20 19.12 -3.45
C GLU A 238 15.98 18.27 -2.18
N VAL A 239 15.22 17.19 -2.35
CA VAL A 239 14.74 16.31 -1.29
C VAL A 239 15.43 14.97 -1.38
N GLU A 240 16.20 14.62 -0.36
CA GLU A 240 16.83 13.30 -0.24
C GLU A 240 15.81 12.23 0.15
N LEU A 241 14.98 12.55 1.14
CA LEU A 241 13.98 11.66 1.74
C LEU A 241 12.76 12.48 2.16
N TYR A 242 11.57 11.88 2.13
CA TYR A 242 10.41 12.49 2.76
C TYR A 242 9.54 11.46 3.47
N ARG A 243 8.70 11.96 4.37
CA ARG A 243 7.62 11.24 5.02
C ARG A 243 6.35 12.07 4.92
N VAL A 244 5.23 11.41 4.69
CA VAL A 244 3.92 12.05 4.61
C VAL A 244 3.18 11.79 5.91
N SER A 245 2.46 12.80 6.41
CA SER A 245 1.57 12.59 7.54
C SER A 245 0.45 11.60 7.16
N PRO A 246 -0.08 10.80 8.11
CA PRO A 246 -1.21 9.93 7.84
C PRO A 246 -2.46 10.66 7.32
N SER A 247 -2.58 11.97 7.58
CA SER A 247 -3.66 12.81 7.06
C SER A 247 -3.47 13.23 5.60
N GLY A 248 -2.26 13.08 5.04
CA GLY A 248 -1.91 13.59 3.71
C GLY A 248 -1.81 15.11 3.62
N THR A 249 -1.80 15.81 4.75
CA THR A 249 -1.79 17.28 4.83
C THR A 249 -0.39 17.86 4.99
N TYR A 250 0.55 17.07 5.53
CA TYR A 250 1.90 17.54 5.82
C TYR A 250 2.94 16.61 5.19
N VAL A 251 4.04 17.19 4.73
CA VAL A 251 5.22 16.48 4.25
C VAL A 251 6.41 16.92 5.08
N LEU A 252 7.07 15.96 5.73
CA LEU A 252 8.37 16.16 6.35
C LEU A 252 9.44 15.79 5.32
N ALA A 253 10.21 16.74 4.85
CA ALA A 253 11.25 16.50 3.84
C ALA A 253 12.64 16.74 4.42
N GLN A 254 13.55 15.86 4.06
CA GLN A 254 14.97 15.93 4.36
C GLN A 254 15.71 16.50 3.16
N HIS A 255 16.49 17.55 3.38
CA HIS A 255 17.29 18.25 2.38
C HIS A 255 18.78 18.11 2.68
N SER A 256 19.58 17.96 1.63
CA SER A 256 21.04 18.12 1.69
C SER A 256 21.37 19.56 2.03
N SER A 257 22.20 19.79 3.05
CA SER A 257 22.80 21.12 3.29
C SER A 257 24.13 21.26 2.53
N PRO A 258 24.34 22.35 1.78
CA PRO A 258 25.64 22.63 1.13
C PRO A 258 26.82 22.70 2.11
N GLU A 259 26.56 23.00 3.38
CA GLU A 259 27.57 23.16 4.44
C GLU A 259 27.95 21.84 5.12
N GLY A 260 27.37 20.71 4.72
CA GLY A 260 27.52 19.42 5.39
C GLY A 260 26.59 19.32 6.59
N GLY A 261 25.44 18.68 6.39
CA GLY A 261 24.42 18.53 7.43
C GLY A 261 23.08 18.13 6.83
N VAL A 262 22.14 17.73 7.69
CA VAL A 262 20.79 17.34 7.31
C VAL A 262 19.84 18.45 7.76
N LYS A 263 19.10 19.03 6.82
CA LYS A 263 18.00 19.95 7.13
C LYS A 263 16.68 19.23 6.98
N VAL A 264 15.79 19.36 7.96
CA VAL A 264 14.45 18.78 7.89
C VAL A 264 13.44 19.90 7.91
N ALA A 265 12.60 19.98 6.89
CA ALA A 265 11.54 20.98 6.79
C ALA A 265 10.16 20.31 6.77
N THR A 266 9.21 20.90 7.49
CA THR A 266 7.80 20.48 7.42
C THR A 266 7.02 21.41 6.50
N TYR A 267 6.38 20.83 5.49
CA TYR A 267 5.57 21.52 4.49
C TYR A 267 4.10 21.28 4.76
N LYS A 268 3.29 22.35 4.76
CA LYS A 268 1.82 22.22 4.73
C LYS A 268 1.33 22.21 3.29
N LEU A 269 0.57 21.18 2.94
CA LEU A 269 -0.11 21.08 1.66
C LEU A 269 -1.44 21.83 1.76
N GLU A 270 -1.59 22.89 0.96
CA GLU A 270 -2.86 23.59 0.84
C GLU A 270 -3.78 22.83 -0.12
N ASP A 271 -4.99 22.50 0.33
CA ASP A 271 -6.03 21.97 -0.55
C ASP A 271 -6.41 23.04 -1.59
N ARG A 272 -6.59 22.62 -2.84
CA ARG A 272 -7.09 23.45 -3.93
C ARG A 272 -8.43 22.93 -4.42
#